data_AF-A0A6J2YMH4-F1
#
_entry.id   AF-A0A6J2YMH4-F1
#
_cell.length_a   1.000
_cell.length_b   1.000
_cell.length_c   1.000
_cell.angle_alpha   90.00
_cell.angle_beta   90.00
_cell.angle_gamma   90.00
#
_symmetry.space_group_name_H-M   'P 1'
#
loop_
_entity.id
_entity.type
_entity.pdbx_description
1 polymer ?
#
loop_
_entity_poly.entity_id
_entity_poly.type
_entity_poly.pdbx_seq_one_letter_code
_entity_poly.pdbx_strand_id
1 'polypeptide(L)'
;MASAGGSEKSIFYLRAVKITLLLFVISVKCDTTKCLENGKFYRNLDSSDSNSVWTVEKCSKYFLCLEGEVFEFRCSSGLVFDVDKQICEDKTKVINCNKATTAEVQVSRNPQPSSSNQAEIITCEKKNHKFCKDKETCIPIDYFCDGSNDCPDGSDETHCDHAKNFRGAQICDSAKCALPKCFCSLNGTEIPGNLHPSDVPQMVLLTFEDAINDENIDLYQNFFGGKYVNPNNCPIRATFFVSHQYNNYFYTQKLWNRGNEIAVHSVTHKLPEEWWSKNATVEDWFDEMVGEANILNKYAGVKLSEIRGLRVPYLRIGWNRQYLMMKEFGFQYDSSVVAPYSYVPLWPYTMDYKMPHECFRQNCPTKSYPGLWQMVINQLEATDISCATLDSCPPQLTGQEILTTLIRNFNRFYSTNKAPFGIHLQAAWFENSEYLAAFEMFLSHILSKPDVWFVTNSQAIQWMMNPTPVKKLLKFAPWNCQKKLQASGCEEPNTCYLFDENLQEKLEFQTCYPCPKKYPWIKNEFGVD
;
A
#
# COMPACT_ATOMS: atom_id res chain seq x y z
N MET A 1 -12.48 8.09 -90.90
CA MET A 1 -11.33 8.87 -91.43
C MET A 1 -10.21 8.64 -90.42
N ALA A 2 -9.18 7.84 -90.72
CA ALA A 2 -8.07 8.13 -91.64
C ALA A 2 -7.21 9.30 -91.14
N SER A 3 -5.87 9.22 -91.00
CA SER A 3 -4.91 8.12 -91.18
C SER A 3 -3.66 8.42 -90.32
N ALA A 4 -3.02 7.44 -89.66
CA ALA A 4 -1.91 6.59 -90.10
C ALA A 4 -0.51 7.24 -90.15
N GLY A 5 0.51 6.48 -89.72
CA GLY A 5 1.94 6.85 -89.74
C GLY A 5 2.65 6.41 -88.45
N GLY A 6 3.31 5.25 -88.33
CA GLY A 6 3.40 4.12 -89.27
C GLY A 6 4.82 3.55 -89.40
N SER A 7 4.97 2.24 -89.14
CA SER A 7 6.12 1.38 -89.52
C SER A 7 7.46 1.61 -88.75
N GLU A 8 8.35 0.63 -88.53
CA GLU A 8 8.44 -0.73 -89.10
C GLU A 8 9.29 -1.72 -88.24
N LYS A 9 8.84 -2.98 -88.09
CA LYS A 9 9.56 -4.32 -88.05
C LYS A 9 10.94 -4.48 -87.34
N SER A 10 11.35 -5.63 -86.75
CA SER A 10 10.82 -7.00 -86.68
C SER A 10 11.47 -7.86 -85.56
N ILE A 11 10.65 -8.64 -84.84
CA ILE A 11 10.76 -10.11 -84.56
C ILE A 11 12.17 -10.74 -84.38
N PHE A 12 12.48 -11.31 -83.18
CA PHE A 12 12.83 -12.75 -82.97
C PHE A 12 13.00 -13.15 -81.47
N TYR A 13 11.99 -13.86 -80.93
CA TYR A 13 11.94 -14.94 -79.90
C TYR A 13 12.89 -15.12 -78.66
N LEU A 14 12.22 -15.38 -77.49
CA LEU A 14 12.54 -16.33 -76.35
C LEU A 14 13.81 -16.08 -75.48
N ARG A 15 13.83 -16.20 -74.14
CA ARG A 15 12.90 -16.71 -73.08
C ARG A 15 12.92 -15.87 -71.78
N ALA A 16 11.73 -15.72 -71.18
CA ALA A 16 11.39 -15.49 -69.76
C ALA A 16 12.44 -15.02 -68.71
N VAL A 17 12.16 -13.85 -68.09
CA VAL A 17 12.52 -13.51 -66.68
C VAL A 17 11.31 -12.81 -66.03
N LYS A 18 10.98 -13.14 -64.78
CA LYS A 18 9.86 -12.51 -64.02
C LYS A 18 10.29 -11.17 -63.40
N ILE A 19 9.36 -10.21 -63.37
CA ILE A 19 9.54 -8.88 -62.77
C ILE A 19 9.23 -8.95 -61.27
N THR A 20 10.12 -8.41 -60.44
CA THR A 20 9.89 -8.20 -59.00
C THR A 20 9.38 -6.78 -58.76
N LEU A 21 8.25 -6.65 -58.06
CA LEU A 21 7.65 -5.36 -57.71
C LEU A 21 8.35 -4.79 -56.44
N LEU A 22 8.77 -3.53 -56.47
CA LEU A 22 9.27 -2.87 -55.25
C LEU A 22 8.10 -2.55 -54.30
N LEU A 23 8.22 -3.02 -53.06
CA LEU A 23 7.38 -2.58 -51.94
C LEU A 23 8.05 -1.37 -51.26
N PHE A 24 7.29 -0.28 -51.10
CA PHE A 24 7.67 0.84 -50.23
C PHE A 24 7.61 0.39 -48.76
N VAL A 25 8.73 0.48 -48.06
CA VAL A 25 8.77 0.34 -46.59
C VAL A 25 8.63 1.72 -45.97
N ILE A 26 7.56 1.95 -45.22
CA ILE A 26 7.41 3.12 -44.36
C ILE A 26 8.32 2.88 -43.13
N SER A 27 9.36 3.70 -42.99
CA SER A 27 10.23 3.65 -41.80
C SER A 27 9.54 4.40 -40.66
N VAL A 28 8.99 3.66 -39.71
CA VAL A 28 8.61 4.19 -38.39
C VAL A 28 9.90 4.41 -37.60
N LYS A 29 10.16 5.66 -37.19
CA LYS A 29 11.20 5.93 -36.18
C LYS A 29 10.69 5.44 -34.83
N CYS A 30 11.33 4.40 -34.30
CA CYS A 30 11.16 4.00 -32.91
C CYS A 30 12.01 4.92 -32.03
N ASP A 31 11.43 5.50 -30.98
CA ASP A 31 12.12 6.40 -30.07
C ASP A 31 12.79 5.58 -28.96
N THR A 32 14.08 5.28 -29.12
CA THR A 32 14.78 4.31 -28.27
C THR A 32 15.26 4.96 -26.98
N THR A 33 14.37 5.08 -26.00
CA THR A 33 14.75 5.49 -24.64
C THR A 33 15.83 4.56 -24.08
N LYS A 34 16.90 5.14 -23.55
CA LYS A 34 18.04 4.37 -23.03
C LYS A 34 17.77 3.85 -21.62
N CYS A 35 17.76 2.53 -21.46
CA CYS A 35 17.67 1.88 -20.16
C CYS A 35 18.89 2.20 -19.26
N LEU A 36 18.63 2.63 -18.02
CA LEU A 36 19.64 2.91 -16.98
C LEU A 36 19.42 2.01 -15.75
N GLU A 37 20.02 0.81 -15.75
CA GLU A 37 19.91 -0.19 -14.66
C GLU A 37 20.60 0.27 -13.35
N ASN A 38 19.99 1.20 -12.62
CA ASN A 38 20.48 1.69 -11.32
C ASN A 38 19.47 1.52 -10.18
N GLY A 39 18.35 0.82 -10.42
CA GLY A 39 17.29 0.60 -9.44
C GLY A 39 16.58 1.88 -8.99
N LYS A 40 16.63 2.94 -9.81
CA LYS A 40 16.04 4.24 -9.52
C LYS A 40 15.31 4.77 -10.75
N PHE A 41 14.27 5.54 -10.50
CA PHE A 41 13.59 6.31 -11.52
C PHE A 41 14.54 7.38 -12.08
N TYR A 42 14.53 7.54 -13.40
CA TYR A 42 15.40 8.44 -14.14
C TYR A 42 14.62 9.19 -15.20
N ARG A 43 15.17 10.29 -15.72
CA ARG A 43 14.65 10.93 -16.93
C ARG A 43 15.41 10.45 -18.15
N ASN A 44 14.66 10.15 -19.21
CA ASN A 44 15.25 10.17 -20.54
C ASN A 44 15.53 11.62 -20.95
N LEU A 45 16.76 11.88 -21.39
CA LEU A 45 17.19 13.16 -21.95
C LEU A 45 17.65 12.89 -23.37
N ASP A 46 16.72 12.95 -24.32
CA ASP A 46 17.00 12.64 -25.71
C ASP A 46 18.06 13.59 -26.28
N SER A 47 19.05 13.00 -26.96
CA SER A 47 20.25 13.70 -27.42
C SER A 47 20.03 14.69 -28.57
N SER A 48 18.79 14.83 -29.03
CA SER A 48 18.37 15.75 -30.09
C SER A 48 17.89 17.11 -29.59
N ASP A 49 17.59 17.28 -28.29
CA ASP A 49 16.75 18.40 -27.82
C ASP A 49 17.39 19.27 -26.70
N SER A 50 18.72 19.37 -26.72
CA SER A 50 19.56 20.11 -25.75
C SER A 50 19.32 21.63 -25.65
N ASN A 51 18.39 22.18 -26.43
CA ASN A 51 17.96 23.58 -26.43
C ASN A 51 16.43 23.76 -26.36
N SER A 52 15.64 22.72 -26.07
CA SER A 52 14.18 22.89 -25.93
C SER A 52 13.79 23.51 -24.58
N VAL A 53 12.84 24.44 -24.61
CA VAL A 53 12.30 25.09 -23.41
C VAL A 53 11.58 24.06 -22.53
N TRP A 54 11.90 24.03 -21.24
CA TRP A 54 11.36 23.07 -20.28
C TRP A 54 9.84 23.23 -20.10
N THR A 55 9.06 22.41 -20.82
CA THR A 55 7.62 22.28 -20.57
C THR A 55 7.37 21.36 -19.38
N VAL A 56 6.35 21.68 -18.58
CA VAL A 56 5.87 20.82 -17.48
C VAL A 56 5.58 19.42 -18.00
N GLU A 57 5.06 19.31 -19.22
CA GLU A 57 4.67 18.05 -19.86
C GLU A 57 5.83 17.09 -20.16
N LYS A 58 7.01 17.60 -20.53
CA LYS A 58 8.23 16.78 -20.66
C LYS A 58 8.81 16.47 -19.28
N CYS A 59 8.79 17.45 -18.38
CA CYS A 59 9.38 17.35 -17.06
C CYS A 59 8.58 16.44 -16.10
N SER A 60 7.32 16.15 -16.39
CA SER A 60 6.48 15.19 -15.67
C SER A 60 6.75 13.74 -16.06
N LYS A 61 7.32 13.46 -17.23
CA LYS A 61 7.72 12.10 -17.62
C LYS A 61 8.97 11.65 -16.87
N TYR A 62 8.97 10.42 -16.42
CA TYR A 62 10.11 9.72 -15.83
C TYR A 62 10.02 8.23 -16.17
N PHE A 63 11.11 7.49 -15.97
CA PHE A 63 11.25 6.14 -16.45
C PHE A 63 11.88 5.27 -15.38
N LEU A 64 11.53 3.98 -15.35
CA LEU A 64 12.29 2.97 -14.61
C LEU A 64 12.88 1.98 -15.62
N CYS A 65 14.10 1.53 -15.34
CA CYS A 65 14.81 0.57 -16.15
C CYS A 65 14.98 -0.68 -15.31
N LEU A 66 14.25 -1.71 -15.70
CA LEU A 66 14.34 -3.04 -15.12
C LEU A 66 14.73 -3.97 -16.26
N GLU A 67 15.77 -4.76 -16.07
CA GLU A 67 16.13 -5.85 -16.99
C GLU A 67 16.53 -5.45 -18.43
N GLY A 68 16.78 -4.18 -18.71
CA GLY A 68 17.03 -3.68 -20.07
C GLY A 68 15.78 -3.15 -20.77
N GLU A 69 14.60 -3.32 -20.17
CA GLU A 69 13.34 -2.72 -20.60
C GLU A 69 13.02 -1.42 -19.87
N VAL A 70 12.37 -0.50 -20.59
CA VAL A 70 12.09 0.86 -20.13
C VAL A 70 10.58 1.02 -19.92
N PHE A 71 10.20 1.28 -18.67
CA PHE A 71 8.84 1.58 -18.28
C PHE A 71 8.67 3.10 -18.19
N GLU A 72 7.75 3.68 -18.96
CA GLU A 72 7.40 5.11 -18.87
C GLU A 72 6.35 5.33 -17.79
N PHE A 73 6.64 6.29 -16.92
CA PHE A 73 5.73 6.82 -15.89
C PHE A 73 5.54 8.33 -16.10
N ARG A 74 4.45 8.86 -15.55
CA ARG A 74 4.17 10.29 -15.59
C ARG A 74 3.74 10.77 -14.22
N CYS A 75 4.31 11.88 -13.76
CA CYS A 75 3.76 12.63 -12.66
C CYS A 75 2.39 13.16 -13.07
N SER A 76 1.44 13.08 -12.13
CA SER A 76 0.12 13.66 -12.22
C SER A 76 0.19 15.14 -12.61
N SER A 77 -0.85 15.62 -13.31
CA SER A 77 -0.82 16.87 -14.07
C SER A 77 -0.31 18.08 -13.25
N GLY A 78 0.56 18.89 -13.85
CA GLY A 78 1.16 20.07 -13.20
C GLY A 78 2.39 19.79 -12.29
N LEU A 79 2.59 18.55 -11.82
CA LEU A 79 3.80 18.17 -11.08
C LEU A 79 4.93 17.72 -12.02
N VAL A 80 6.17 17.76 -11.53
CA VAL A 80 7.35 17.32 -12.27
C VAL A 80 8.25 16.46 -11.39
N PHE A 81 8.98 15.52 -11.99
CA PHE A 81 9.72 14.50 -11.25
C PHE A 81 11.03 15.04 -10.62
N ASP A 82 11.22 14.97 -9.31
CA ASP A 82 12.51 15.27 -8.70
C ASP A 82 13.41 14.03 -8.74
N VAL A 83 14.40 14.03 -9.64
CA VAL A 83 15.30 12.88 -9.86
C VAL A 83 16.18 12.60 -8.64
N ASP A 84 16.48 13.60 -7.81
CA ASP A 84 17.29 13.43 -6.61
C ASP A 84 16.48 12.93 -5.40
N LYS A 85 15.23 13.37 -5.29
CA LYS A 85 14.32 12.93 -4.22
C LYS A 85 13.49 11.69 -4.56
N GLN A 86 13.43 11.31 -5.84
CA GLN A 86 12.63 10.20 -6.38
C GLN A 86 11.11 10.36 -6.15
N ILE A 87 10.60 11.60 -6.25
CA ILE A 87 9.17 11.94 -6.03
C ILE A 87 8.68 12.95 -7.06
N CYS A 88 7.36 13.02 -7.30
CA CYS A 88 6.75 14.12 -8.05
C CYS A 88 6.53 15.35 -7.14
N GLU A 89 6.94 16.53 -7.60
CA GLU A 89 6.95 17.76 -6.79
C GLU A 89 6.68 19.00 -7.66
N ASP A 90 6.34 20.14 -7.04
CA ASP A 90 6.04 21.38 -7.73
C ASP A 90 7.22 21.90 -8.57
N LYS A 91 6.93 22.34 -9.80
CA LYS A 91 7.90 22.89 -10.77
C LYS A 91 8.81 24.00 -10.22
N THR A 92 8.37 24.75 -9.20
CA THR A 92 9.16 25.82 -8.56
C THR A 92 10.26 25.30 -7.64
N LYS A 93 10.15 24.05 -7.16
CA LYS A 93 11.11 23.40 -6.26
C LYS A 93 12.03 22.40 -6.98
N VAL A 94 11.62 21.92 -8.15
CA VAL A 94 12.37 20.92 -8.94
C VAL A 94 13.32 21.62 -9.91
N ILE A 95 14.56 21.83 -9.46
CA ILE A 95 15.62 22.47 -10.25
C ILE A 95 16.41 21.49 -11.14
N ASN A 96 16.19 20.18 -10.99
CA ASN A 96 16.93 19.10 -11.67
C ASN A 96 16.17 18.48 -12.86
N CYS A 97 15.31 19.27 -13.54
CA CYS A 97 14.59 18.82 -14.73
C CYS A 97 15.53 18.30 -15.85
N ASN A 98 16.73 18.87 -15.93
CA ASN A 98 17.80 18.54 -16.86
C ASN A 98 18.71 17.37 -16.40
N LYS A 99 18.33 16.64 -15.34
CA LYS A 99 19.11 15.54 -14.77
C LYS A 99 18.50 14.21 -15.18
N ALA A 100 19.32 13.28 -15.68
CA ALA A 100 18.88 11.92 -15.97
C ALA A 100 18.76 11.10 -14.68
N THR A 101 19.84 11.02 -13.87
CA THR A 101 19.95 10.11 -12.71
C THR A 101 20.55 10.78 -11.48
N THR A 102 20.36 10.16 -10.30
CA THR A 102 21.17 10.48 -9.10
C THR A 102 22.64 10.11 -9.35
N ALA A 103 23.58 10.99 -9.06
CA ALA A 103 24.99 10.78 -9.39
C ALA A 103 25.73 9.93 -8.34
N GLU A 104 26.29 8.78 -8.77
CA GLU A 104 27.39 7.94 -8.20
C GLU A 104 27.30 6.51 -8.81
N VAL A 105 28.34 5.74 -9.22
CA VAL A 105 29.72 6.03 -9.69
C VAL A 105 30.07 5.12 -10.90
N GLN A 106 30.65 5.71 -11.94
CA GLN A 106 31.52 5.18 -13.02
C GLN A 106 31.79 3.65 -13.19
N VAL A 107 31.46 3.13 -14.38
CA VAL A 107 32.06 1.91 -14.98
C VAL A 107 33.28 2.31 -15.82
N SER A 108 34.43 1.66 -15.64
CA SER A 108 35.61 1.83 -16.52
C SER A 108 35.79 0.63 -17.45
N ARG A 109 36.09 0.91 -18.73
CA ARG A 109 36.25 -0.08 -19.82
C ARG A 109 37.73 -0.23 -20.20
N ASN A 110 38.14 -1.43 -20.66
CA ASN A 110 38.94 -1.62 -21.89
C ASN A 110 39.07 -3.11 -22.28
N PRO A 111 39.48 -3.46 -23.54
CA PRO A 111 38.80 -4.56 -24.24
C PRO A 111 39.67 -5.71 -24.83
N GLN A 112 39.02 -6.88 -24.99
CA GLN A 112 39.22 -7.93 -26.04
C GLN A 112 40.58 -8.68 -26.14
N PRO A 113 40.69 -9.79 -26.92
CA PRO A 113 39.67 -10.81 -27.30
C PRO A 113 40.18 -12.28 -27.25
N SER A 114 39.27 -13.28 -27.26
CA SER A 114 39.36 -14.44 -28.20
C SER A 114 38.16 -15.41 -28.12
N SER A 115 37.66 -15.79 -29.30
CA SER A 115 36.68 -16.83 -29.67
C SER A 115 36.64 -18.16 -28.87
N SER A 116 35.44 -18.74 -28.71
CA SER A 116 35.00 -19.86 -29.59
C SER A 116 33.54 -20.29 -29.32
N ASN A 117 32.86 -20.78 -30.37
CA ASN A 117 31.46 -21.20 -30.33
C ASN A 117 31.21 -22.36 -29.33
N GLN A 118 30.32 -22.14 -28.37
CA GLN A 118 29.41 -23.14 -27.83
C GLN A 118 28.05 -22.45 -27.63
N ALA A 119 26.95 -23.19 -27.79
CA ALA A 119 25.62 -22.61 -27.60
C ALA A 119 25.47 -22.16 -26.15
N GLU A 120 25.37 -20.85 -25.93
CA GLU A 120 25.06 -20.30 -24.62
C GLU A 120 23.66 -20.77 -24.24
N ILE A 121 23.62 -21.71 -23.29
CA ILE A 121 22.45 -21.89 -22.44
C ILE A 121 22.24 -20.52 -21.81
N ILE A 122 21.17 -19.81 -22.21
CA ILE A 122 20.80 -18.56 -21.57
C ILE A 122 20.66 -18.88 -20.08
N THR A 123 21.61 -18.41 -19.28
CA THR A 123 21.56 -18.50 -17.84
C THR A 123 20.95 -17.22 -17.35
N CYS A 124 19.95 -17.30 -16.49
CA CYS A 124 19.42 -16.10 -15.87
C CYS A 124 20.37 -15.70 -14.74
N GLU A 125 21.42 -14.96 -15.11
CA GLU A 125 22.60 -14.69 -14.26
C GLU A 125 22.29 -13.78 -13.07
N LYS A 126 21.14 -13.09 -13.10
CA LYS A 126 20.69 -12.21 -12.04
C LYS A 126 20.14 -13.01 -10.86
N LYS A 127 20.75 -12.82 -9.69
CA LYS A 127 20.19 -13.29 -8.42
C LYS A 127 18.74 -12.77 -8.30
N ASN A 128 17.83 -13.66 -7.92
CA ASN A 128 16.38 -13.43 -7.80
C ASN A 128 15.58 -13.36 -9.12
N HIS A 129 16.10 -13.86 -10.24
CA HIS A 129 15.34 -14.01 -11.49
C HIS A 129 15.15 -15.48 -11.87
N LYS A 130 14.12 -15.80 -12.66
CA LYS A 130 13.84 -17.18 -13.10
C LYS A 130 13.10 -17.21 -14.45
N PHE A 131 13.46 -18.19 -15.28
CA PHE A 131 12.83 -18.42 -16.57
C PHE A 131 11.34 -18.77 -16.48
N CYS A 132 10.59 -18.17 -17.39
CA CYS A 132 9.32 -18.68 -17.89
C CYS A 132 9.51 -20.09 -18.49
N LYS A 133 8.42 -20.80 -18.76
CA LYS A 133 8.46 -22.19 -19.23
C LYS A 133 8.92 -22.29 -20.71
N ASP A 134 8.82 -21.20 -21.46
CA ASP A 134 9.50 -20.97 -22.74
C ASP A 134 11.02 -21.18 -22.68
N LYS A 135 11.66 -20.90 -21.53
CA LYS A 135 13.12 -20.84 -21.30
C LYS A 135 13.86 -19.75 -22.08
N GLU A 136 13.13 -18.78 -22.62
CA GLU A 136 13.68 -17.63 -23.34
C GLU A 136 13.47 -16.37 -22.50
N THR A 137 12.27 -16.18 -21.94
CA THR A 137 11.95 -15.04 -21.09
C THR A 137 12.38 -15.30 -19.65
N CYS A 138 13.10 -14.37 -19.03
CA CYS A 138 13.40 -14.41 -17.60
C CYS A 138 12.87 -13.16 -16.90
N ILE A 139 12.09 -13.36 -15.83
CA ILE A 139 11.48 -12.29 -15.04
C ILE A 139 11.90 -12.41 -13.56
N PRO A 140 11.75 -11.35 -12.74
CA PRO A 140 12.08 -11.43 -11.32
C PRO A 140 11.16 -12.42 -10.60
N ILE A 141 11.67 -13.11 -9.58
CA ILE A 141 10.91 -14.11 -8.80
C ILE A 141 9.68 -13.50 -8.12
N ASP A 142 9.70 -12.19 -7.87
CA ASP A 142 8.59 -11.46 -7.23
C ASP A 142 7.36 -11.30 -8.14
N TYR A 143 7.47 -11.51 -9.45
CA TYR A 143 6.35 -11.48 -10.42
C TYR A 143 5.69 -12.86 -10.62
N PHE A 144 6.38 -13.96 -10.32
CA PHE A 144 5.77 -15.30 -10.37
C PHE A 144 4.64 -15.46 -9.35
N CYS A 145 3.40 -15.73 -9.76
CA CYS A 145 2.24 -15.77 -8.87
C CYS A 145 1.96 -14.41 -8.22
N ASP A 146 2.15 -13.30 -8.93
CA ASP A 146 1.63 -12.01 -8.50
C ASP A 146 0.23 -11.73 -9.08
N GLY A 147 -0.19 -12.44 -10.13
CA GLY A 147 -1.48 -12.30 -10.77
C GLY A 147 -1.48 -11.43 -12.04
N SER A 148 -0.35 -10.86 -12.43
CA SER A 148 -0.11 -10.32 -13.77
C SER A 148 0.38 -11.44 -14.70
N ASN A 149 0.34 -11.21 -16.01
CA ASN A 149 0.81 -12.17 -17.01
C ASN A 149 2.06 -11.61 -17.68
N ASP A 150 3.20 -11.75 -17.00
CA ASP A 150 4.48 -11.15 -17.39
C ASP A 150 5.30 -12.09 -18.28
N CYS A 151 5.11 -13.41 -18.12
CA CYS A 151 5.60 -14.41 -19.06
C CYS A 151 4.75 -14.40 -20.35
N PRO A 152 5.36 -14.36 -21.55
CA PRO A 152 4.64 -14.47 -22.83
C PRO A 152 3.81 -15.76 -22.98
N ASP A 153 4.11 -16.80 -22.18
CA ASP A 153 3.42 -18.08 -22.13
C ASP A 153 2.51 -18.29 -20.91
N GLY A 154 2.38 -17.30 -20.01
CA GLY A 154 1.61 -17.36 -18.77
C GLY A 154 2.03 -18.45 -17.78
N SER A 155 3.30 -18.87 -17.84
CA SER A 155 3.82 -19.93 -16.97
C SER A 155 4.16 -19.48 -15.54
N ASP A 156 4.17 -18.18 -15.30
CA ASP A 156 4.19 -17.51 -14.01
C ASP A 156 2.95 -17.80 -13.16
N GLU A 157 1.76 -17.65 -13.74
CA GLU A 157 0.48 -17.72 -12.99
C GLU A 157 -0.19 -19.10 -12.93
N THR A 158 0.29 -20.07 -13.72
CA THR A 158 -0.40 -21.37 -13.85
C THR A 158 -0.19 -22.35 -12.69
N HIS A 159 0.72 -22.08 -11.76
CA HIS A 159 1.14 -23.05 -10.73
C HIS A 159 1.24 -22.42 -9.33
N CYS A 160 0.18 -21.74 -8.90
CA CYS A 160 0.22 -20.90 -7.70
C CYS A 160 -0.29 -21.53 -6.38
N ASP A 161 -0.62 -22.83 -6.39
CA ASP A 161 -1.19 -23.59 -5.27
C ASP A 161 -0.36 -23.58 -3.97
N HIS A 162 -1.02 -23.26 -2.85
CA HIS A 162 -0.47 -23.24 -1.47
C HIS A 162 0.23 -24.55 -1.02
N ALA A 163 -0.12 -25.70 -1.60
CA ALA A 163 0.30 -27.02 -1.13
C ALA A 163 1.40 -27.70 -1.98
N LYS A 164 1.68 -27.18 -3.18
CA LYS A 164 2.65 -27.77 -4.13
C LYS A 164 3.74 -26.79 -4.57
N ASN A 165 3.67 -25.53 -4.15
CA ASN A 165 4.68 -24.56 -4.48
C ASN A 165 5.95 -24.71 -3.64
N PHE A 166 7.06 -25.04 -4.31
CA PHE A 166 8.42 -24.88 -3.79
C PHE A 166 8.79 -23.39 -3.51
N ARG A 167 7.90 -22.46 -3.88
CA ARG A 167 8.09 -21.00 -3.84
C ARG A 167 7.17 -20.26 -2.86
N GLY A 168 6.29 -20.97 -2.16
CA GLY A 168 5.47 -20.36 -1.11
C GLY A 168 6.35 -19.94 0.07
N ALA A 169 5.86 -18.99 0.87
CA ALA A 169 6.51 -18.64 2.12
C ALA A 169 6.70 -19.90 2.99
N GLN A 170 7.88 -20.06 3.58
CA GLN A 170 8.20 -21.24 4.39
C GLN A 170 7.51 -21.14 5.77
N ILE A 171 7.35 -22.27 6.46
CA ILE A 171 6.94 -22.26 7.87
C ILE A 171 7.98 -21.49 8.68
N CYS A 172 7.54 -20.73 9.69
CA CYS A 172 8.39 -19.91 10.56
C CYS A 172 9.65 -20.65 11.04
N ASP A 173 10.81 -20.06 10.78
CA ASP A 173 12.10 -20.46 11.34
C ASP A 173 12.55 -19.38 12.34
N SER A 174 12.26 -19.59 13.62
CA SER A 174 12.56 -18.65 14.70
C SER A 174 14.06 -18.45 14.97
N ALA A 175 14.95 -19.28 14.41
CA ALA A 175 16.39 -19.05 14.48
C ALA A 175 16.87 -18.04 13.42
N LYS A 176 16.13 -17.87 12.31
CA LYS A 176 16.40 -16.88 11.25
C LYS A 176 15.55 -15.63 11.39
N CYS A 177 14.31 -15.76 11.84
CA CYS A 177 13.39 -14.64 12.05
C CYS A 177 13.65 -13.94 13.39
N ALA A 178 14.41 -12.84 13.35
CA ALA A 178 14.81 -12.10 14.55
C ALA A 178 14.36 -10.63 14.56
N LEU A 179 13.94 -10.18 15.74
CA LEU A 179 13.63 -8.78 16.02
C LEU A 179 14.88 -7.88 15.86
N PRO A 180 14.72 -6.62 15.42
CA PRO A 180 13.46 -5.91 15.13
C PRO A 180 12.91 -6.15 13.73
N LYS A 181 13.60 -6.91 12.87
CA LYS A 181 13.29 -6.97 11.42
C LYS A 181 12.20 -7.97 11.06
N CYS A 182 12.19 -9.12 11.73
CA CYS A 182 11.27 -10.22 11.49
C CYS A 182 10.68 -10.67 12.82
N PHE A 183 9.40 -11.03 12.85
CA PHE A 183 8.79 -11.73 13.98
C PHE A 183 7.78 -12.76 13.49
N CYS A 184 7.98 -14.02 13.85
CA CYS A 184 7.02 -15.09 13.63
C CYS A 184 7.13 -16.11 14.77
N SER A 185 6.08 -16.90 14.94
CA SER A 185 6.09 -18.13 15.73
C SER A 185 5.26 -19.19 15.01
N LEU A 186 5.44 -20.47 15.34
CA LEU A 186 4.79 -21.57 14.62
C LEU A 186 3.26 -21.46 14.58
N ASN A 187 2.67 -21.02 15.71
CA ASN A 187 1.22 -20.90 15.89
C ASN A 187 0.77 -19.45 16.13
N GLY A 188 1.66 -18.45 15.99
CA GLY A 188 1.33 -17.02 16.12
C GLY A 188 1.03 -16.52 17.55
N THR A 189 1.07 -17.39 18.55
CA THR A 189 0.66 -17.08 19.94
C THR A 189 1.81 -16.73 20.89
N GLU A 190 3.07 -16.87 20.46
CA GLU A 190 4.25 -16.59 21.29
C GLU A 190 4.43 -15.08 21.53
N ILE A 191 4.94 -14.72 22.71
CA ILE A 191 5.13 -13.33 23.11
C ILE A 191 6.47 -12.78 22.57
N PRO A 192 6.47 -11.61 21.91
CA PRO A 192 7.70 -10.96 21.45
C PRO A 192 8.75 -10.79 22.55
N GLY A 193 10.00 -11.14 22.22
CA GLY A 193 11.12 -11.08 23.16
C GLY A 193 11.07 -12.10 24.30
N ASN A 194 10.16 -13.10 24.22
CA ASN A 194 9.97 -14.15 25.24
C ASN A 194 9.73 -13.57 26.65
N LEU A 195 8.95 -12.48 26.73
CA LEU A 195 8.54 -11.87 27.99
C LEU A 195 7.49 -12.73 28.69
N HIS A 196 7.54 -12.79 30.03
CA HIS A 196 6.47 -13.41 30.82
C HIS A 196 5.19 -12.57 30.71
N PRO A 197 3.98 -13.17 30.58
CA PRO A 197 2.72 -12.42 30.38
C PRO A 197 2.45 -11.30 31.41
N SER A 198 2.93 -11.46 32.66
CA SER A 198 2.81 -10.44 33.71
C SER A 198 3.65 -9.17 33.46
N ASP A 199 4.72 -9.25 32.68
CA ASP A 199 5.59 -8.12 32.34
C ASP A 199 5.21 -7.48 31.00
N VAL A 200 4.23 -8.03 30.27
CA VAL A 200 3.72 -7.51 28.99
C VAL A 200 2.59 -6.49 29.24
N PRO A 201 2.56 -5.33 28.57
CA PRO A 201 1.39 -4.45 28.57
C PRO A 201 0.26 -5.04 27.75
N GLN A 202 -0.98 -4.87 28.22
CA GLN A 202 -2.12 -5.11 27.33
C GLN A 202 -2.28 -3.90 26.41
N MET A 203 -1.81 -4.03 25.17
CA MET A 203 -2.11 -3.08 24.11
C MET A 203 -3.57 -3.22 23.68
N VAL A 204 -4.24 -2.09 23.47
CA VAL A 204 -5.58 -2.01 22.88
C VAL A 204 -5.48 -1.17 21.61
N LEU A 205 -5.90 -1.76 20.49
CA LEU A 205 -5.84 -1.16 19.16
C LEU A 205 -7.25 -0.73 18.76
N LEU A 206 -7.63 0.48 19.15
CA LEU A 206 -8.87 1.09 18.69
C LEU A 206 -8.65 1.66 17.29
N THR A 207 -9.45 1.20 16.32
CA THR A 207 -9.35 1.65 14.94
C THR A 207 -10.70 2.01 14.36
N PHE A 208 -10.73 3.11 13.62
CA PHE A 208 -11.91 3.56 12.86
C PHE A 208 -11.64 3.38 11.37
N GLU A 209 -12.69 2.99 10.65
CA GLU A 209 -12.72 2.89 9.19
C GLU A 209 -13.57 4.03 8.61
N ASP A 210 -13.37 4.29 7.31
CA ASP A 210 -14.04 5.29 6.49
C ASP A 210 -13.71 6.78 6.75
N ALA A 211 -14.44 7.64 6.04
CA ALA A 211 -14.25 9.08 6.00
C ALA A 211 -14.43 9.75 7.37
N ILE A 212 -13.56 10.72 7.66
CA ILE A 212 -13.67 11.60 8.82
C ILE A 212 -14.43 12.85 8.37
N ASN A 213 -15.62 13.10 8.92
CA ASN A 213 -16.51 14.17 8.47
C ASN A 213 -17.26 14.82 9.65
N ASP A 214 -18.17 15.74 9.36
CA ASP A 214 -18.97 16.44 10.38
C ASP A 214 -19.92 15.53 11.18
N GLU A 215 -20.24 14.33 10.68
CA GLU A 215 -21.11 13.37 11.36
C GLU A 215 -20.40 12.65 12.51
N ASN A 216 -19.08 12.41 12.37
CA ASN A 216 -18.29 11.62 13.31
C ASN A 216 -17.21 12.41 14.09
N ILE A 217 -16.93 13.66 13.72
CA ILE A 217 -15.86 14.44 14.36
C ILE A 217 -16.10 14.69 15.86
N ASP A 218 -17.34 14.92 16.30
CA ASP A 218 -17.64 15.19 17.71
C ASP A 218 -17.43 13.97 18.61
N LEU A 219 -17.76 12.77 18.11
CA LEU A 219 -17.43 11.49 18.74
C LEU A 219 -15.91 11.36 18.93
N TYR A 220 -15.14 11.62 17.87
CA TYR A 220 -13.68 11.56 17.92
C TYR A 220 -13.09 12.63 18.85
N GLN A 221 -13.70 13.81 18.96
CA GLN A 221 -13.30 14.84 19.90
C GLN A 221 -13.56 14.45 21.36
N ASN A 222 -14.68 13.79 21.66
CA ASN A 222 -14.96 13.26 23.00
C ASN A 222 -13.95 12.17 23.42
N PHE A 223 -13.63 11.23 22.54
CA PHE A 223 -12.67 10.16 22.86
C PHE A 223 -11.21 10.65 22.90
N PHE A 224 -10.77 11.44 21.92
CA PHE A 224 -9.36 11.83 21.74
C PHE A 224 -9.02 13.25 22.19
N GLY A 225 -9.98 13.98 22.79
CA GLY A 225 -9.80 15.32 23.36
C GLY A 225 -9.05 15.36 24.70
N GLY A 226 -8.66 14.21 25.26
CA GLY A 226 -7.92 14.10 26.52
C GLY A 226 -8.74 13.66 27.75
N LYS A 227 -10.03 13.36 27.58
CA LYS A 227 -10.90 12.72 28.59
C LYS A 227 -10.32 11.39 29.09
N TYR A 228 -9.76 10.61 28.16
CA TYR A 228 -9.16 9.31 28.42
C TYR A 228 -7.64 9.37 28.20
N VAL A 229 -6.87 8.85 29.16
CA VAL A 229 -5.40 8.88 29.15
C VAL A 229 -4.79 7.51 29.44
N ASN A 230 -3.63 7.24 28.85
CA ASN A 230 -2.77 6.11 29.16
C ASN A 230 -2.01 6.32 30.49
N PRO A 231 -1.37 5.28 31.07
CA PRO A 231 -0.62 5.37 32.33
C PRO A 231 0.56 6.37 32.37
N ASN A 232 0.99 6.91 31.22
CA ASN A 232 1.95 8.02 31.14
C ASN A 232 1.30 9.43 31.06
N ASN A 233 0.00 9.54 31.33
CA ASN A 233 -0.83 10.75 31.20
C ASN A 233 -0.92 11.32 29.77
N CYS A 234 -0.49 10.59 28.74
CA CYS A 234 -0.80 10.96 27.35
C CYS A 234 -2.27 10.61 27.05
N PRO A 235 -2.99 11.43 26.25
CA PRO A 235 -4.27 11.02 25.68
C PRO A 235 -4.17 9.66 24.96
N ILE A 236 -5.23 8.85 25.07
CA ILE A 236 -5.32 7.59 24.31
C ILE A 236 -5.18 7.84 22.81
N ARG A 237 -4.69 6.83 22.07
CA ARG A 237 -4.45 6.90 20.63
C ARG A 237 -5.27 5.87 19.88
N ALA A 238 -5.62 6.20 18.64
CA ALA A 238 -6.28 5.31 17.68
C ALA A 238 -5.61 5.39 16.30
N THR A 239 -5.90 4.41 15.45
CA THR A 239 -5.55 4.40 14.03
C THR A 239 -6.82 4.61 13.20
N PHE A 240 -6.81 5.60 12.31
CA PHE A 240 -7.90 5.87 11.37
C PHE A 240 -7.49 5.35 9.99
N PHE A 241 -8.23 4.39 9.46
CA PHE A 241 -8.11 3.93 8.08
C PHE A 241 -9.08 4.77 7.25
N VAL A 242 -8.57 5.81 6.61
CA VAL A 242 -9.37 6.85 5.94
C VAL A 242 -9.60 6.50 4.48
N SER A 243 -10.86 6.56 4.05
CA SER A 243 -11.24 6.50 2.63
C SER A 243 -11.48 7.93 2.10
N HIS A 244 -11.29 8.13 0.79
CA HIS A 244 -11.31 9.49 0.21
C HIS A 244 -12.71 10.14 0.19
N GLN A 245 -13.72 9.37 -0.23
CA GLN A 245 -15.05 9.89 -0.56
C GLN A 245 -15.71 10.51 0.69
N TYR A 246 -16.23 11.74 0.56
CA TYR A 246 -16.79 12.55 1.66
C TYR A 246 -15.83 12.89 2.83
N ASN A 247 -14.51 12.65 2.69
CA ASN A 247 -13.56 12.92 3.77
C ASN A 247 -13.21 14.41 3.93
N ASN A 248 -13.24 14.87 5.18
CA ASN A 248 -12.83 16.18 5.61
C ASN A 248 -11.33 16.16 5.98
N TYR A 249 -10.49 16.64 5.06
CA TYR A 249 -9.03 16.63 5.22
C TYR A 249 -8.53 17.59 6.31
N PHE A 250 -9.31 18.63 6.64
CA PHE A 250 -9.04 19.51 7.79
C PHE A 250 -9.21 18.77 9.13
N TYR A 251 -10.27 17.98 9.29
CA TYR A 251 -10.45 17.13 10.47
C TYR A 251 -9.44 15.98 10.54
N THR A 252 -9.14 15.35 9.39
CA THR A 252 -8.06 14.36 9.26
C THR A 252 -6.73 14.92 9.77
N GLN A 253 -6.37 16.14 9.33
CA GLN A 253 -5.17 16.84 9.82
C GLN A 253 -5.21 17.10 11.33
N LYS A 254 -6.35 17.53 11.89
CA LYS A 254 -6.50 17.78 13.33
C LYS A 254 -6.31 16.51 14.17
N LEU A 255 -6.83 15.36 13.72
CA LEU A 255 -6.63 14.07 14.41
C LEU A 255 -5.16 13.61 14.33
N TRP A 256 -4.53 13.73 13.16
CA TRP A 256 -3.10 13.44 12.99
C TRP A 256 -2.21 14.35 13.87
N ASN A 257 -2.49 15.65 13.90
CA ASN A 257 -1.77 16.62 14.73
C ASN A 257 -1.94 16.37 16.23
N ARG A 258 -3.13 15.94 16.67
CA ARG A 258 -3.36 15.52 18.07
C ARG A 258 -2.52 14.30 18.44
N GLY A 259 -2.11 13.48 17.47
CA GLY A 259 -1.18 12.37 17.62
C GLY A 259 -1.76 10.98 17.33
N ASN A 260 -2.95 10.92 16.74
CA ASN A 260 -3.47 9.68 16.19
C ASN A 260 -2.71 9.29 14.91
N GLU A 261 -2.83 8.02 14.52
CA GLU A 261 -2.29 7.52 13.26
C GLU A 261 -3.35 7.62 12.16
N ILE A 262 -2.91 8.05 10.97
CA ILE A 262 -3.72 8.05 9.75
C ILE A 262 -3.10 7.01 8.82
N ALA A 263 -3.94 6.10 8.33
CA ALA A 263 -3.65 4.98 7.47
C ALA A 263 -4.67 4.96 6.32
N VAL A 264 -4.40 4.18 5.28
CA VAL A 264 -5.18 4.20 4.03
C VAL A 264 -6.34 3.20 4.05
N HIS A 265 -7.48 3.60 3.49
CA HIS A 265 -8.66 2.75 3.23
C HIS A 265 -9.21 2.91 1.80
N SER A 266 -8.32 3.05 0.81
CA SER A 266 -8.59 3.28 -0.62
C SER A 266 -9.19 4.64 -0.98
N VAL A 267 -9.17 4.97 -2.28
CA VAL A 267 -9.86 6.15 -2.82
C VAL A 267 -11.35 5.85 -2.95
N THR A 268 -11.72 4.75 -3.62
CA THR A 268 -13.10 4.57 -4.09
C THR A 268 -13.98 3.69 -3.21
N HIS A 269 -13.40 2.97 -2.24
CA HIS A 269 -14.10 1.96 -1.43
C HIS A 269 -14.94 0.98 -2.28
N LYS A 270 -14.39 0.59 -3.44
CA LYS A 270 -15.06 -0.01 -4.59
C LYS A 270 -15.96 -1.21 -4.29
N LEU A 271 -17.15 -1.18 -4.90
CA LEU A 271 -18.04 -2.33 -5.05
C LEU A 271 -17.96 -2.92 -6.48
N PRO A 272 -18.28 -4.23 -6.66
CA PRO A 272 -18.59 -5.20 -5.63
C PRO A 272 -17.36 -5.61 -4.81
N GLU A 273 -17.55 -6.02 -3.55
CA GLU A 273 -16.46 -6.36 -2.62
C GLU A 273 -15.45 -7.37 -3.20
N GLU A 274 -15.93 -8.33 -4.00
CA GLU A 274 -15.10 -9.37 -4.62
C GLU A 274 -14.09 -8.83 -5.63
N TRP A 275 -14.27 -7.59 -6.13
CA TRP A 275 -13.35 -6.96 -7.07
C TRP A 275 -11.94 -6.87 -6.49
N TRP A 276 -11.81 -6.48 -5.21
CA TRP A 276 -10.54 -6.38 -4.48
C TRP A 276 -9.75 -7.69 -4.48
N SER A 277 -10.42 -8.83 -4.26
CA SER A 277 -9.77 -10.12 -4.09
C SER A 277 -9.57 -10.92 -5.38
N LYS A 278 -10.28 -10.56 -6.47
CA LYS A 278 -10.29 -11.34 -7.74
C LYS A 278 -9.91 -10.54 -8.98
N ASN A 279 -10.28 -9.27 -9.07
CA ASN A 279 -10.23 -8.49 -10.31
C ASN A 279 -9.22 -7.36 -10.31
N ALA A 280 -8.98 -6.70 -9.17
CA ALA A 280 -8.03 -5.60 -9.04
C ALA A 280 -6.62 -6.05 -9.49
N THR A 281 -6.02 -5.35 -10.46
CA THR A 281 -4.63 -5.56 -10.89
C THR A 281 -3.64 -4.89 -9.93
N VAL A 282 -2.34 -5.12 -10.09
CA VAL A 282 -1.32 -4.43 -9.26
C VAL A 282 -1.43 -2.91 -9.42
N GLU A 283 -1.72 -2.41 -10.63
CA GLU A 283 -1.96 -1.00 -10.93
C GLU A 283 -3.19 -0.47 -10.22
N ASP A 284 -4.31 -1.21 -10.22
CA ASP A 284 -5.51 -0.84 -9.44
C ASP A 284 -5.18 -0.71 -7.94
N TRP A 285 -4.33 -1.58 -7.40
CA TRP A 285 -3.85 -1.49 -6.02
C TRP A 285 -3.01 -0.24 -5.75
N PHE A 286 -2.20 0.20 -6.71
CA PHE A 286 -1.49 1.48 -6.64
C PHE A 286 -2.46 2.67 -6.72
N ASP A 287 -3.34 2.71 -7.72
CA ASP A 287 -4.30 3.81 -7.90
C ASP A 287 -5.20 4.01 -6.67
N GLU A 288 -5.61 2.93 -6.02
CA GLU A 288 -6.45 2.97 -4.82
C GLU A 288 -5.66 3.28 -3.53
N MET A 289 -4.55 2.58 -3.26
CA MET A 289 -3.88 2.69 -1.95
C MET A 289 -2.77 3.73 -1.92
N VAL A 290 -2.01 3.85 -3.01
CA VAL A 290 -0.98 4.90 -3.15
C VAL A 290 -1.63 6.23 -3.54
N GLY A 291 -2.70 6.19 -4.34
CA GLY A 291 -3.56 7.35 -4.59
C GLY A 291 -4.04 8.01 -3.30
N GLU A 292 -4.69 7.26 -2.39
CA GLU A 292 -5.17 7.86 -1.13
C GLU A 292 -4.03 8.30 -0.20
N ALA A 293 -2.88 7.60 -0.18
CA ALA A 293 -1.69 8.10 0.53
C ALA A 293 -1.22 9.48 0.01
N ASN A 294 -1.27 9.69 -1.30
CA ASN A 294 -0.96 10.97 -1.95
C ASN A 294 -2.01 12.05 -1.65
N ILE A 295 -3.30 11.72 -1.66
CA ILE A 295 -4.40 12.65 -1.33
C ILE A 295 -4.29 13.10 0.14
N LEU A 296 -4.13 12.16 1.08
CA LEU A 296 -3.91 12.43 2.51
C LEU A 296 -2.66 13.31 2.73
N ASN A 297 -1.58 13.05 2.00
CA ASN A 297 -0.38 13.89 2.06
C ASN A 297 -0.64 15.31 1.56
N LYS A 298 -1.32 15.44 0.42
CA LYS A 298 -1.58 16.73 -0.23
C LYS A 298 -2.54 17.61 0.55
N TYR A 299 -3.64 17.05 1.05
CA TYR A 299 -4.78 17.82 1.56
C TYR A 299 -4.98 17.75 3.07
N ALA A 300 -4.48 16.72 3.75
CA ALA A 300 -4.38 16.71 5.22
C ALA A 300 -2.95 17.03 5.72
N GLY A 301 -1.95 17.11 4.84
CA GLY A 301 -0.57 17.42 5.24
C GLY A 301 0.12 16.30 6.03
N VAL A 302 -0.49 15.11 6.06
CA VAL A 302 0.07 13.93 6.73
C VAL A 302 1.33 13.51 5.97
N LYS A 303 2.48 13.43 6.62
CA LYS A 303 3.72 13.05 5.92
C LYS A 303 3.59 11.63 5.37
N LEU A 304 3.99 11.39 4.11
CA LEU A 304 4.02 10.04 3.51
C LEU A 304 4.77 9.03 4.41
N SER A 305 5.89 9.43 5.03
CA SER A 305 6.66 8.59 5.98
C SER A 305 5.99 8.32 7.34
N GLU A 306 4.81 8.90 7.58
CA GLU A 306 3.91 8.60 8.70
C GLU A 306 2.64 7.84 8.25
N ILE A 307 2.35 7.75 6.94
CA ILE A 307 1.29 6.90 6.36
C ILE A 307 1.90 5.51 6.16
N ARG A 308 1.81 4.66 7.19
CA ARG A 308 2.53 3.38 7.25
C ARG A 308 1.66 2.15 7.07
N GLY A 309 0.35 2.31 7.21
CA GLY A 309 -0.60 1.22 7.20
C GLY A 309 -1.66 1.37 6.14
N LEU A 310 -2.26 0.24 5.78
CA LEU A 310 -3.55 0.21 5.09
C LEU A 310 -4.46 -0.86 5.68
N ARG A 311 -5.76 -0.69 5.41
CA ARG A 311 -6.78 -1.73 5.55
C ARG A 311 -7.56 -1.77 4.24
N VAL A 312 -7.83 -2.97 3.74
CA VAL A 312 -8.61 -3.15 2.52
C VAL A 312 -10.10 -3.01 2.84
N PRO A 313 -10.88 -2.27 2.03
CA PRO A 313 -12.34 -2.28 2.08
C PRO A 313 -12.93 -3.68 2.21
N TYR A 314 -13.92 -3.82 3.09
CA TYR A 314 -14.62 -5.09 3.36
C TYR A 314 -13.72 -6.26 3.81
N LEU A 315 -12.47 -5.99 4.19
CA LEU A 315 -11.43 -6.99 4.54
C LEU A 315 -11.16 -8.02 3.40
N ARG A 316 -11.27 -7.59 2.15
CA ARG A 316 -11.16 -8.45 0.94
C ARG A 316 -9.73 -8.54 0.42
N ILE A 317 -8.93 -9.37 1.08
CA ILE A 317 -7.48 -9.53 0.84
C ILE A 317 -7.17 -9.75 -0.66
N GLY A 318 -6.26 -8.94 -1.19
CA GLY A 318 -5.87 -8.87 -2.61
C GLY A 318 -4.76 -9.82 -3.04
N TRP A 319 -4.70 -11.02 -2.44
CA TRP A 319 -3.67 -12.02 -2.73
C TRP A 319 -2.24 -11.46 -2.70
N ASN A 320 -1.37 -11.90 -3.60
CA ASN A 320 0.01 -11.42 -3.72
C ASN A 320 0.09 -10.00 -4.34
N ARG A 321 -0.92 -9.55 -5.11
CA ARG A 321 -0.97 -8.20 -5.74
C ARG A 321 -0.89 -7.09 -4.69
N GLN A 322 -1.76 -7.17 -3.69
CA GLN A 322 -1.79 -6.24 -2.57
C GLN A 322 -0.41 -6.12 -1.90
N TYR A 323 0.21 -7.26 -1.60
CA TYR A 323 1.46 -7.32 -0.82
C TYR A 323 2.68 -6.90 -1.65
N LEU A 324 2.63 -7.12 -2.98
CA LEU A 324 3.62 -6.59 -3.92
C LEU A 324 3.55 -5.05 -3.97
N MET A 325 2.37 -4.47 -4.23
CA MET A 325 2.18 -3.02 -4.18
C MET A 325 2.65 -2.44 -2.82
N MET A 326 2.31 -3.09 -1.71
CA MET A 326 2.71 -2.64 -0.37
C MET A 326 4.23 -2.60 -0.19
N LYS A 327 4.93 -3.64 -0.67
CA LYS A 327 6.39 -3.72 -0.64
C LYS A 327 7.04 -2.64 -1.53
N GLU A 328 6.53 -2.44 -2.74
CA GLU A 328 7.11 -1.50 -3.71
C GLU A 328 6.88 -0.03 -3.31
N PHE A 329 5.72 0.32 -2.74
CA PHE A 329 5.50 1.66 -2.18
C PHE A 329 6.22 1.88 -0.84
N GLY A 330 6.46 0.81 -0.08
CA GLY A 330 7.07 0.87 1.25
C GLY A 330 6.08 1.09 2.39
N PHE A 331 4.84 0.58 2.26
CA PHE A 331 3.95 0.42 3.42
C PHE A 331 4.62 -0.49 4.47
N GLN A 332 4.41 -0.20 5.75
CA GLN A 332 4.97 -0.99 6.85
C GLN A 332 4.07 -2.18 7.23
N TYR A 333 2.74 -2.02 7.16
CA TYR A 333 1.82 -3.05 7.61
C TYR A 333 0.47 -3.08 6.88
N ASP A 334 -0.12 -4.28 6.82
CA ASP A 334 -1.54 -4.52 6.53
C ASP A 334 -2.30 -4.75 7.83
N SER A 335 -3.59 -4.38 7.87
CA SER A 335 -4.52 -4.78 8.94
C SER A 335 -5.85 -5.27 8.37
N SER A 336 -5.81 -6.19 7.41
CA SER A 336 -6.97 -6.72 6.70
C SER A 336 -7.16 -8.23 6.88
N VAL A 337 -6.08 -8.97 7.19
CA VAL A 337 -6.17 -10.41 7.44
C VAL A 337 -6.89 -10.70 8.75
N VAL A 338 -8.00 -11.43 8.65
CA VAL A 338 -8.77 -11.97 9.78
C VAL A 338 -8.30 -13.39 10.09
N ALA A 339 -7.84 -13.61 11.32
CA ALA A 339 -7.57 -14.95 11.83
C ALA A 339 -8.86 -15.64 12.26
N PRO A 340 -9.02 -16.96 12.03
CA PRO A 340 -10.10 -17.74 12.63
C PRO A 340 -10.12 -17.61 14.15
N TYR A 341 -11.31 -17.67 14.75
CA TYR A 341 -11.49 -17.62 16.20
C TYR A 341 -10.57 -18.62 16.93
N SER A 342 -9.87 -18.10 17.94
CA SER A 342 -9.00 -18.87 18.83
C SER A 342 -9.08 -18.30 20.24
N TYR A 343 -9.00 -19.20 21.24
CA TYR A 343 -9.05 -18.78 22.65
C TYR A 343 -7.78 -18.02 23.08
N VAL A 344 -6.61 -18.48 22.61
CA VAL A 344 -5.35 -17.74 22.75
C VAL A 344 -5.15 -16.93 21.46
N PRO A 345 -5.27 -15.59 21.51
CA PRO A 345 -5.21 -14.74 20.33
C PRO A 345 -3.80 -14.67 19.74
N LEU A 346 -3.73 -14.36 18.45
CA LEU A 346 -2.48 -14.23 17.70
C LEU A 346 -1.85 -12.85 17.90
N TRP A 347 -0.54 -12.84 18.08
CA TRP A 347 0.28 -11.63 17.99
C TRP A 347 0.45 -11.22 16.50
N PRO A 348 0.66 -9.92 16.20
CA PRO A 348 1.13 -9.49 14.89
C PRO A 348 2.42 -10.21 14.51
N TYR A 349 2.62 -10.47 13.21
CA TYR A 349 3.77 -11.18 12.67
C TYR A 349 4.25 -10.51 11.38
N THR A 350 5.47 -10.81 10.92
CA THR A 350 5.96 -10.35 9.62
C THR A 350 5.75 -11.39 8.53
N MET A 351 5.61 -10.92 7.29
CA MET A 351 5.33 -11.73 6.11
C MET A 351 6.59 -12.36 5.49
N ASP A 352 7.73 -12.33 6.18
CA ASP A 352 8.94 -13.12 5.85
C ASP A 352 8.64 -14.63 5.76
N TYR A 353 7.66 -15.10 6.52
CA TYR A 353 7.27 -16.51 6.63
C TYR A 353 5.76 -16.68 6.43
N LYS A 354 5.34 -17.93 6.22
CA LYS A 354 3.95 -18.32 6.09
C LYS A 354 3.15 -17.88 7.31
N MET A 355 1.97 -17.32 7.08
CA MET A 355 1.03 -16.95 8.12
C MET A 355 0.78 -18.12 9.10
N PRO A 356 0.74 -17.88 10.42
CA PRO A 356 0.62 -18.92 11.44
C PRO A 356 -0.81 -19.44 11.64
N HIS A 357 -1.75 -19.10 10.75
CA HIS A 357 -3.15 -19.52 10.81
C HIS A 357 -3.70 -19.82 9.42
N GLU A 358 -4.86 -20.46 9.36
CA GLU A 358 -5.55 -20.76 8.10
C GLU A 358 -6.13 -19.50 7.47
N CYS A 359 -6.08 -19.43 6.14
CA CYS A 359 -6.80 -18.43 5.36
C CYS A 359 -8.23 -18.90 5.11
N PHE A 360 -9.21 -18.36 5.84
CA PHE A 360 -10.59 -18.81 5.74
C PHE A 360 -11.37 -18.03 4.67
N ARG A 361 -11.71 -18.69 3.55
CA ARG A 361 -12.57 -18.17 2.46
C ARG A 361 -12.12 -16.83 1.85
N GLN A 362 -10.83 -16.54 1.86
CA GLN A 362 -10.22 -15.34 1.26
C GLN A 362 -9.03 -15.75 0.38
N ASN A 363 -8.55 -14.83 -0.47
CA ASN A 363 -7.33 -15.00 -1.24
C ASN A 363 -6.14 -14.40 -0.48
N CYS A 364 -5.66 -15.07 0.56
CA CYS A 364 -4.50 -14.59 1.33
C CYS A 364 -3.17 -14.80 0.56
N PRO A 365 -2.16 -13.94 0.76
CA PRO A 365 -0.86 -14.07 0.10
C PRO A 365 -0.22 -15.46 0.32
N THR A 366 0.46 -15.94 -0.72
CA THR A 366 1.20 -17.22 -0.70
C THR A 366 2.71 -17.00 -0.58
N LYS A 367 3.21 -15.82 -0.96
CA LYS A 367 4.63 -15.48 -1.07
C LYS A 367 5.17 -14.82 0.20
N SER A 368 6.49 -14.74 0.28
CA SER A 368 7.21 -14.04 1.34
C SER A 368 7.36 -12.55 1.00
N TYR A 369 7.03 -11.68 1.94
CA TYR A 369 7.21 -10.22 1.86
C TYR A 369 7.99 -9.73 3.09
N PRO A 370 9.34 -9.87 3.08
CA PRO A 370 10.17 -9.64 4.26
C PRO A 370 10.03 -8.25 4.87
N GLY A 371 9.83 -8.19 6.19
CA GLY A 371 9.68 -6.94 6.94
C GLY A 371 8.33 -6.24 6.84
N LEU A 372 7.41 -6.69 5.98
CA LEU A 372 6.02 -6.24 6.00
C LEU A 372 5.29 -6.88 7.18
N TRP A 373 4.60 -6.08 8.01
CA TRP A 373 3.88 -6.57 9.18
C TRP A 373 2.41 -6.87 8.87
N GLN A 374 1.90 -7.94 9.46
CA GLN A 374 0.47 -8.22 9.55
C GLN A 374 -0.04 -7.84 10.94
N MET A 375 -0.81 -6.76 11.02
CA MET A 375 -1.63 -6.42 12.18
C MET A 375 -2.93 -7.24 12.11
N VAL A 376 -2.78 -8.54 12.42
CA VAL A 376 -3.83 -9.56 12.29
C VAL A 376 -5.06 -9.24 13.13
N ILE A 377 -6.24 -9.32 12.50
CA ILE A 377 -7.53 -9.13 13.16
C ILE A 377 -7.92 -10.44 13.83
N ASN A 378 -7.91 -10.44 15.16
CA ASN A 378 -8.36 -11.56 15.97
C ASN A 378 -9.87 -11.45 16.21
N GLN A 379 -10.66 -12.42 15.74
CA GLN A 379 -12.11 -12.38 15.88
C GLN A 379 -12.58 -12.21 17.34
N LEU A 380 -13.57 -11.35 17.54
CA LEU A 380 -14.28 -11.13 18.79
C LEU A 380 -15.41 -12.16 18.93
N GLU A 381 -15.67 -12.61 20.16
CA GLU A 381 -16.78 -13.50 20.49
C GLU A 381 -17.97 -12.65 20.98
N ALA A 382 -19.04 -12.56 20.19
CA ALA A 382 -20.29 -11.85 20.53
C ALA A 382 -21.41 -12.89 20.66
N THR A 383 -21.99 -13.02 21.86
CA THR A 383 -22.82 -14.17 22.28
C THR A 383 -22.17 -15.51 21.89
N ASP A 384 -22.73 -16.24 20.93
CA ASP A 384 -22.29 -17.55 20.42
C ASP A 384 -21.66 -17.48 19.01
N ILE A 385 -21.46 -16.26 18.48
CA ILE A 385 -20.95 -16.00 17.12
C ILE A 385 -19.59 -15.27 17.21
N SER A 386 -18.71 -15.50 16.24
CA SER A 386 -17.46 -14.75 16.08
C SER A 386 -17.55 -13.73 14.95
N CYS A 387 -16.99 -12.54 15.18
CA CYS A 387 -17.02 -11.39 14.27
C CYS A 387 -15.63 -10.76 14.15
N ALA A 388 -15.30 -10.19 12.99
CA ALA A 388 -13.99 -9.57 12.74
C ALA A 388 -13.94 -8.12 13.25
N THR A 389 -15.01 -7.38 12.99
CA THR A 389 -15.25 -6.00 13.44
C THR A 389 -16.50 -5.97 14.32
N LEU A 390 -16.65 -4.95 15.17
CA LEU A 390 -17.68 -4.91 16.20
C LEU A 390 -19.08 -4.59 15.64
N ASP A 391 -19.11 -3.89 14.51
CA ASP A 391 -20.28 -3.63 13.66
C ASP A 391 -20.69 -4.84 12.80
N SER A 392 -19.78 -5.76 12.47
CA SER A 392 -20.12 -7.04 11.82
C SER A 392 -20.60 -8.11 12.80
N CYS A 393 -20.67 -7.82 14.10
CA CYS A 393 -21.27 -8.72 15.09
C CYS A 393 -22.81 -8.76 14.93
N PRO A 394 -23.50 -9.78 15.48
CA PRO A 394 -24.93 -9.92 15.29
C PRO A 394 -25.72 -8.66 15.68
N PRO A 395 -26.63 -8.16 14.82
CA PRO A 395 -27.45 -7.00 15.17
C PRO A 395 -28.43 -7.36 16.31
N GLN A 396 -28.92 -6.33 17.03
CA GLN A 396 -29.88 -6.42 18.15
C GLN A 396 -29.30 -6.82 19.52
N LEU A 397 -28.03 -6.53 19.81
CA LEU A 397 -27.52 -6.57 21.18
C LEU A 397 -27.98 -5.33 21.96
N THR A 398 -28.17 -5.46 23.27
CA THR A 398 -28.39 -4.32 24.20
C THR A 398 -27.06 -3.70 24.63
N GLY A 399 -27.05 -2.46 25.14
CA GLY A 399 -25.84 -1.84 25.69
C GLY A 399 -25.15 -2.68 26.77
N GLN A 400 -25.91 -3.39 27.61
CA GLN A 400 -25.35 -4.27 28.64
C GLN A 400 -24.68 -5.52 28.04
N GLU A 401 -25.21 -6.08 26.96
CA GLU A 401 -24.59 -7.20 26.24
C GLU A 401 -23.34 -6.77 25.48
N ILE A 402 -23.32 -5.55 24.92
CA ILE A 402 -22.13 -4.93 24.34
C ILE A 402 -21.03 -4.75 25.39
N LEU A 403 -21.34 -4.16 26.56
CA LEU A 403 -20.38 -4.02 27.66
C LEU A 403 -19.84 -5.38 28.11
N THR A 404 -20.72 -6.38 28.25
CA THR A 404 -20.34 -7.74 28.63
C THR A 404 -19.46 -8.40 27.56
N THR A 405 -19.77 -8.19 26.28
CA THR A 405 -18.99 -8.68 25.12
C THR A 405 -17.59 -8.06 25.10
N LEU A 406 -17.48 -6.74 25.27
CA LEU A 406 -16.20 -6.03 25.33
C LEU A 406 -15.34 -6.50 26.51
N ILE A 407 -15.92 -6.64 27.71
CA ILE A 407 -15.22 -7.14 28.91
C ILE A 407 -14.80 -8.60 28.74
N ARG A 408 -15.67 -9.48 28.22
CA ARG A 408 -15.35 -10.90 27.96
C ARG A 408 -14.16 -11.02 27.00
N ASN A 409 -14.21 -10.31 25.88
CA ASN A 409 -13.13 -10.33 24.91
C ASN A 409 -11.86 -9.72 25.48
N PHE A 410 -11.89 -8.54 26.10
CA PHE A 410 -10.71 -7.96 26.75
C PHE A 410 -10.04 -8.95 27.72
N ASN A 411 -10.83 -9.62 28.56
CA ASN A 411 -10.30 -10.62 29.50
C ASN A 411 -9.67 -11.82 28.80
N ARG A 412 -10.15 -12.23 27.61
CA ARG A 412 -9.54 -13.30 26.80
C ARG A 412 -8.10 -12.97 26.42
N PHE A 413 -7.83 -11.76 25.94
CA PHE A 413 -6.46 -11.30 25.62
C PHE A 413 -5.64 -11.08 26.90
N TYR A 414 -6.21 -10.37 27.88
CA TYR A 414 -5.53 -9.95 29.11
C TYR A 414 -5.07 -11.09 30.02
N SER A 415 -5.82 -12.20 30.05
CA SER A 415 -5.54 -13.37 30.91
C SER A 415 -4.73 -14.48 30.22
N THR A 416 -4.54 -14.42 28.90
CA THR A 416 -3.79 -15.44 28.14
C THR A 416 -2.36 -14.96 27.83
N ASN A 417 -2.09 -14.55 26.59
CA ASN A 417 -0.77 -14.13 26.14
C ASN A 417 -0.60 -12.60 25.97
N LYS A 418 -1.64 -11.80 26.28
CA LYS A 418 -1.69 -10.34 26.09
C LYS A 418 -1.33 -9.86 24.69
N ALA A 419 -1.69 -10.64 23.65
CA ALA A 419 -1.68 -10.11 22.28
C ALA A 419 -2.51 -8.80 22.20
N PRO A 420 -2.24 -7.91 21.22
CA PRO A 420 -2.98 -6.65 21.10
C PRO A 420 -4.48 -6.89 20.95
N PHE A 421 -5.28 -6.26 21.81
CA PHE A 421 -6.74 -6.36 21.76
C PHE A 421 -7.28 -5.39 20.71
N GLY A 422 -7.67 -5.91 19.55
CA GLY A 422 -8.25 -5.15 18.46
C GLY A 422 -9.72 -4.77 18.71
N ILE A 423 -10.05 -3.50 18.51
CA ILE A 423 -11.43 -2.99 18.44
C ILE A 423 -11.54 -2.24 17.12
N HIS A 424 -12.21 -2.87 16.15
CA HIS A 424 -12.31 -2.40 14.77
C HIS A 424 -13.79 -2.16 14.45
N LEU A 425 -14.14 -0.97 13.94
CA LEU A 425 -15.52 -0.55 13.66
C LEU A 425 -15.57 0.74 12.82
N GLN A 426 -16.69 0.97 12.16
CA GLN A 426 -17.12 2.24 11.60
C GLN A 426 -17.73 3.15 12.68
N ALA A 427 -17.60 4.48 12.53
CA ALA A 427 -18.14 5.43 13.51
C ALA A 427 -19.68 5.38 13.66
N ALA A 428 -20.40 5.02 12.59
CA ALA A 428 -21.86 4.86 12.59
C ALA A 428 -22.36 3.85 13.65
N TRP A 429 -21.51 2.90 14.08
CA TRP A 429 -21.83 1.99 15.19
C TRP A 429 -22.18 2.73 16.50
N PHE A 430 -21.68 3.95 16.70
CA PHE A 430 -21.93 4.79 17.86
C PHE A 430 -23.19 5.68 17.75
N GLU A 431 -23.92 5.65 16.64
CA GLU A 431 -25.25 6.30 16.55
C GLU A 431 -26.23 5.70 17.57
N ASN A 432 -26.03 4.42 17.93
CA ASN A 432 -26.72 3.83 19.07
C ASN A 432 -26.12 4.35 20.39
N SER A 433 -26.88 5.20 21.08
CA SER A 433 -26.47 5.81 22.35
C SER A 433 -26.24 4.80 23.48
N GLU A 434 -26.88 3.63 23.45
CA GLU A 434 -26.57 2.54 24.40
C GLU A 434 -25.18 1.95 24.15
N TYR A 435 -24.76 1.83 22.88
CA TYR A 435 -23.45 1.29 22.51
C TYR A 435 -22.35 2.28 22.89
N LEU A 436 -22.58 3.58 22.67
CA LEU A 436 -21.70 4.65 23.14
C LEU A 436 -21.53 4.62 24.67
N ALA A 437 -22.64 4.58 25.42
CA ALA A 437 -22.58 4.51 26.88
C ALA A 437 -21.86 3.24 27.38
N ALA A 438 -22.15 2.08 26.79
CA ALA A 438 -21.49 0.82 27.09
C ALA A 438 -19.97 0.88 26.81
N PHE A 439 -19.57 1.51 25.71
CA PHE A 439 -18.16 1.70 25.37
C PHE A 439 -17.45 2.67 26.32
N GLU A 440 -18.08 3.79 26.71
CA GLU A 440 -17.51 4.70 27.71
C GLU A 440 -17.32 4.04 29.08
N MET A 441 -18.26 3.19 29.49
CA MET A 441 -18.14 2.34 30.69
C MET A 441 -16.99 1.33 30.55
N PHE A 442 -16.85 0.70 29.38
CA PHE A 442 -15.77 -0.23 29.08
C PHE A 442 -14.39 0.46 29.12
N LEU A 443 -14.23 1.61 28.44
CA LEU A 443 -13.01 2.42 28.47
C LEU A 443 -12.61 2.74 29.91
N SER A 444 -13.56 3.25 30.70
CA SER A 444 -13.33 3.61 32.11
C SER A 444 -12.94 2.39 32.96
N HIS A 445 -13.52 1.21 32.68
CA HIS A 445 -13.17 -0.03 33.37
C HIS A 445 -11.73 -0.47 33.06
N ILE A 446 -11.33 -0.54 31.79
CA ILE A 446 -10.01 -1.08 31.44
C ILE A 446 -8.86 -0.09 31.64
N LEU A 447 -9.09 1.22 31.50
CA LEU A 447 -8.11 2.26 31.81
C LEU A 447 -7.82 2.39 33.33
N SER A 448 -8.64 1.79 34.19
CA SER A 448 -8.32 1.67 35.62
C SER A 448 -7.13 0.74 35.90
N LYS A 449 -6.70 -0.07 34.92
CA LYS A 449 -5.59 -1.02 35.04
C LYS A 449 -4.27 -0.36 34.61
N PRO A 450 -3.20 -0.38 35.45
CA PRO A 450 -1.97 0.38 35.20
C PRO A 450 -1.09 -0.19 34.07
N ASP A 451 -1.41 -1.36 33.53
CA ASP A 451 -0.70 -2.06 32.46
C ASP A 451 -1.49 -2.13 31.13
N VAL A 452 -2.62 -1.42 31.03
CA VAL A 452 -3.42 -1.28 29.80
C VAL A 452 -3.02 0.00 29.05
N TRP A 453 -2.85 -0.10 27.73
CA TRP A 453 -2.36 0.98 26.88
C TRP A 453 -3.11 1.03 25.55
N PHE A 454 -3.81 2.14 25.27
CA PHE A 454 -4.40 2.43 23.97
C PHE A 454 -3.34 3.07 23.07
N VAL A 455 -2.94 2.34 22.04
CA VAL A 455 -1.83 2.69 21.16
C VAL A 455 -2.25 2.52 19.71
N THR A 456 -1.62 3.27 18.81
CA THR A 456 -1.84 3.08 17.37
C THR A 456 -1.17 1.79 16.88
N ASN A 457 -1.57 1.29 15.71
CA ASN A 457 -0.93 0.13 15.07
C ASN A 457 0.58 0.33 14.86
N SER A 458 1.03 1.48 14.35
CA SER A 458 2.45 1.86 14.29
C SER A 458 3.15 1.77 15.66
N GLN A 459 2.48 2.23 16.73
CA GLN A 459 3.02 2.19 18.09
C GLN A 459 3.09 0.77 18.65
N ALA A 460 2.14 -0.09 18.31
CA ALA A 460 2.19 -1.50 18.64
C ALA A 460 3.38 -2.18 17.95
N ILE A 461 3.56 -1.96 16.64
CA ILE A 461 4.72 -2.48 15.89
C ILE A 461 6.05 -1.98 16.47
N GLN A 462 6.12 -0.72 16.91
CA GLN A 462 7.32 -0.20 17.58
C GLN A 462 7.64 -0.95 18.89
N TRP A 463 6.62 -1.39 19.64
CA TRP A 463 6.81 -2.27 20.80
C TRP A 463 7.16 -3.70 20.38
N MET A 464 6.54 -4.26 19.32
CA MET A 464 6.90 -5.57 18.76
C MET A 464 8.40 -5.62 18.39
N MET A 465 8.90 -4.57 17.73
CA MET A 465 10.29 -4.42 17.33
C MET A 465 11.27 -4.34 18.51
N ASN A 466 10.83 -3.82 19.66
CA ASN A 466 11.66 -3.67 20.87
C ASN A 466 10.84 -3.96 22.15
N PRO A 467 10.55 -5.24 22.45
CA PRO A 467 9.62 -5.63 23.51
C PRO A 467 10.05 -5.10 24.87
N THR A 468 9.25 -4.17 25.41
CA THR A 468 9.60 -3.40 26.59
C THR A 468 8.67 -3.76 27.76
N PRO A 469 9.19 -4.31 28.87
CA PRO A 469 8.38 -4.66 30.05
C PRO A 469 7.61 -3.48 30.64
N VAL A 470 6.42 -3.73 31.21
CA VAL A 470 5.52 -2.72 31.80
C VAL A 470 6.25 -1.70 32.67
N LYS A 471 7.13 -2.17 33.55
CA LYS A 471 7.94 -1.35 34.48
C LYS A 471 8.86 -0.32 33.79
N LYS A 472 9.09 -0.44 32.49
CA LYS A 472 9.94 0.46 31.67
C LYS A 472 9.13 1.32 30.67
N LEU A 473 7.82 1.07 30.49
CA LEU A 473 7.01 1.73 29.45
C LEU A 473 6.85 3.25 29.64
N LEU A 474 6.87 3.74 30.88
CA LEU A 474 6.88 5.20 31.14
C LEU A 474 8.09 5.93 30.54
N LYS A 475 9.13 5.20 30.11
CA LYS A 475 10.32 5.71 29.41
C LYS A 475 10.42 5.21 27.96
N PHE A 476 9.41 4.52 27.45
CA PHE A 476 9.40 3.98 26.10
C PHE A 476 9.10 5.11 25.09
N ALA A 477 10.16 5.70 24.55
CA ALA A 477 10.11 6.90 23.72
C ALA A 477 9.02 6.90 22.61
N PRO A 478 8.73 5.79 21.90
CA PRO A 478 7.70 5.79 20.85
C PRO A 478 6.25 5.97 21.35
N TRP A 479 5.99 5.76 22.65
CA TRP A 479 4.67 5.96 23.27
C TRP A 479 4.54 7.29 24.04
N ASN A 480 5.57 8.14 24.02
CA ASN A 480 5.52 9.46 24.63
C ASN A 480 4.62 10.42 23.82
N CYS A 481 3.99 11.39 24.48
CA CYS A 481 3.01 12.29 23.84
C CYS A 481 3.65 13.29 22.85
N GLN A 482 4.98 13.39 22.81
CA GLN A 482 5.72 14.38 22.03
C GLN A 482 5.79 14.03 20.53
N LYS A 483 4.69 14.21 19.82
CA LYS A 483 4.74 14.45 18.37
C LYS A 483 5.26 15.86 18.16
N LYS A 484 6.43 16.03 17.51
CA LYS A 484 6.91 17.35 17.10
C LYS A 484 5.95 17.89 16.04
N LEU A 485 5.04 18.78 16.46
CA LEU A 485 4.15 19.52 15.56
C LEU A 485 5.00 20.21 14.50
N GLN A 486 4.84 19.78 13.24
CA GLN A 486 5.60 20.28 12.10
C GLN A 486 4.72 20.76 10.94
N ALA A 487 3.45 20.36 10.89
CA ALA A 487 2.49 20.98 9.98
C ALA A 487 1.89 22.21 10.68
N SER A 488 2.02 23.37 10.03
CA SER A 488 1.20 24.54 10.31
C SER A 488 -0.24 24.24 9.87
N GLY A 489 -1.06 23.75 10.79
CA GLY A 489 -2.50 23.66 10.56
C GLY A 489 -3.14 25.05 10.48
N CYS A 490 -4.24 25.13 9.73
CA CYS A 490 -5.08 26.32 9.66
C CYS A 490 -6.09 26.35 10.83
N GLU A 491 -6.58 27.54 11.17
CA GLU A 491 -7.67 27.70 12.14
C GLU A 491 -9.04 27.38 11.50
N GLU A 492 -9.24 27.89 10.28
CA GLU A 492 -10.42 27.68 9.42
C GLU A 492 -10.01 27.01 8.10
N PRO A 493 -10.81 26.05 7.56
CA PRO A 493 -10.51 25.38 6.30
C PRO A 493 -10.87 26.24 5.08
N ASN A 494 -10.21 25.97 3.95
CA ASN A 494 -10.78 26.30 2.65
C ASN A 494 -11.88 25.28 2.33
N THR A 495 -13.09 25.78 2.03
CA THR A 495 -14.20 24.97 1.55
C THR A 495 -14.34 25.09 0.04
N CYS A 496 -14.21 23.97 -0.66
CA CYS A 496 -14.23 23.88 -2.11
C CYS A 496 -15.47 23.09 -2.56
N TYR A 497 -16.24 23.60 -3.53
CA TYR A 497 -17.37 22.86 -4.12
C TYR A 497 -16.95 22.30 -5.47
N LEU A 498 -16.63 21.01 -5.49
CA LEU A 498 -16.02 20.31 -6.63
C LEU A 498 -17.04 19.37 -7.26
N PHE A 499 -17.08 19.31 -8.59
CA PHE A 499 -17.92 18.32 -9.28
C PHE A 499 -17.14 17.01 -9.43
N ASP A 500 -17.77 15.89 -9.05
CA ASP A 500 -17.25 14.55 -9.28
C ASP A 500 -17.93 13.96 -10.54
N GLU A 501 -17.11 13.65 -11.55
CA GLU A 501 -17.59 13.09 -12.83
C GLU A 501 -18.08 11.63 -12.70
N ASN A 502 -17.69 10.90 -11.65
CA ASN A 502 -18.09 9.52 -11.39
C ASN A 502 -19.42 9.46 -10.62
N LEU A 503 -19.56 10.29 -9.60
CA LEU A 503 -20.77 10.37 -8.76
C LEU A 503 -21.86 11.28 -9.36
N GLN A 504 -21.51 12.12 -10.35
CA GLN A 504 -22.40 13.09 -11.00
C GLN A 504 -22.99 14.14 -10.04
N GLU A 505 -22.28 14.42 -8.94
CA GLU A 505 -22.71 15.37 -7.91
C GLU A 505 -21.65 16.43 -7.59
N LYS A 506 -22.05 17.46 -6.85
CA LYS A 506 -21.12 18.45 -6.27
C LYS A 506 -20.81 18.07 -4.84
N LEU A 507 -19.55 17.73 -4.60
CA LEU A 507 -19.02 17.43 -3.29
C LEU A 507 -18.45 18.67 -2.62
N GLU A 508 -18.66 18.76 -1.31
CA GLU A 508 -17.92 19.69 -0.47
C GLU A 508 -16.58 19.06 -0.08
N PHE A 509 -15.50 19.81 -0.26
CA PHE A 509 -14.13 19.37 0.02
C PHE A 509 -13.44 20.40 0.91
N GLN A 510 -13.11 20.01 2.15
CA GLN A 510 -12.53 20.90 3.16
C GLN A 510 -11.06 20.56 3.45
N THR A 511 -10.17 21.56 3.36
CA THR A 511 -8.73 21.40 3.55
C THR A 511 -8.04 22.69 3.99
N CYS A 512 -6.91 22.62 4.70
CA CYS A 512 -6.04 23.78 4.94
C CYS A 512 -5.22 24.22 3.71
N TYR A 513 -5.19 23.41 2.66
CA TYR A 513 -4.38 23.65 1.47
C TYR A 513 -5.21 24.31 0.36
N PRO A 514 -4.60 24.88 -0.70
CA PRO A 514 -5.35 25.45 -1.81
C PRO A 514 -6.30 24.43 -2.44
N CYS A 515 -7.52 24.86 -2.75
CA CYS A 515 -8.51 24.02 -3.44
C CYS A 515 -7.93 23.45 -4.75
N PRO A 516 -8.14 22.14 -5.02
CA PRO A 516 -7.91 21.60 -6.36
C PRO A 516 -8.93 22.18 -7.36
N LYS A 517 -8.67 21.99 -8.66
CA LYS A 517 -9.58 22.45 -9.72
C LYS A 517 -10.74 21.49 -9.97
N LYS A 518 -10.47 20.20 -9.82
CA LYS A 518 -11.41 19.07 -9.91
C LYS A 518 -11.41 18.30 -8.60
N TYR A 519 -12.44 17.50 -8.36
CA TYR A 519 -12.41 16.52 -7.29
C TYR A 519 -11.23 15.56 -7.53
N PRO A 520 -10.35 15.32 -6.55
CA PRO A 520 -9.33 14.27 -6.66
C PRO A 520 -9.99 12.91 -6.90
N TRP A 521 -9.33 12.00 -7.61
CA TRP A 521 -9.83 10.64 -7.81
C TRP A 521 -8.71 9.70 -8.24
N ILE A 522 -9.01 8.41 -8.45
CA ILE A 522 -8.05 7.49 -9.09
C ILE A 522 -7.55 8.07 -10.43
N LYS A 523 -6.24 7.98 -10.66
CA LYS A 523 -5.52 8.55 -11.83
C LYS A 523 -5.55 10.09 -11.95
N ASN A 524 -6.12 10.82 -10.98
CA ASN A 524 -6.07 12.29 -10.87
C ASN A 524 -6.08 12.69 -9.38
N GLU A 525 -5.13 12.15 -8.61
CA GLU A 525 -5.14 12.21 -7.15
C GLU A 525 -4.80 13.60 -6.57
N PHE A 526 -4.50 14.57 -7.43
CA PHE A 526 -4.31 15.97 -7.05
C PHE A 526 -5.33 16.95 -7.68
N GLY A 527 -6.37 16.44 -8.39
CA GLY A 527 -7.48 17.26 -8.89
C GLY A 527 -7.04 18.44 -9.76
N VAL A 528 -6.11 18.19 -10.69
CA VAL A 528 -5.24 19.21 -11.32
C VAL A 528 -5.65 19.64 -12.73
N ASP A 529 -6.37 18.77 -13.43
CA ASP A 529 -6.84 18.95 -14.82
C ASP A 529 -8.14 19.77 -14.98
#